data_AF-A0A2N9MNM2-F1
#
_entry.id   AF-A0A2N9MNM2-F1
#
_cell.length_a   1.000
_cell.length_b   1.000
_cell.length_c   1.000
_cell.angle_alpha   90.00
_cell.angle_beta   90.00
_cell.angle_gamma   90.00
#
_symmetry.space_group_name_H-M   'P 1'
#
loop_
_entity.id
_entity.type
_entity.pdbx_description
1 polymer ?
#
loop_
_entity_poly.entity_id
_entity_poly.type
_entity_poly.pdbx_seq_one_letter_code
_entity_poly.pdbx_strand_id
1 'polypeptide(L)'
;MLLCGTPLVRGAVAVEFDRQPPPLRREMPRWAPPAPPFSEVLPPATVAQARPTPPKPAAAVRAVQIAQAQTAPAPSTLPQASTPKWDSVTIKPSTPGDGAGRASRGGGRGRGIPMSPPGELFVNCMSVWELINHYVSTGPEPLLNDSGGPFEKLRIRGGPDWIYSDLYTIDAKSSDPAVAGSADPNSPAARRMLNGPMLQTLLENRFQLKTRREVEQTAMFSLIVANSGFKLQPMEQGGCIPHEPGTPLRVANMFPPGQKPLCITHTGWEGPNWTIDAAGQGLANLAGALGGIVTDRPVLDKTGIKGLFSFHLVFAHDQNAPGRFPPGLPSPFLPSDVSAAPTLPTVLEQQLGLTLVPDTGPREYIVIDSVARPLEN
;
A
#
# COMPACT_ATOMS: atom_id res chain seq x y z
N MET A 1 -69.97 -27.08 -9.87
CA MET A 1 -70.49 -26.19 -10.93
C MET A 1 -69.31 -25.33 -11.37
N LEU A 2 -68.64 -25.67 -12.49
CA LEU A 2 -69.00 -25.30 -13.88
C LEU A 2 -69.18 -23.77 -14.03
N LEU A 3 -68.61 -23.02 -14.98
CA LEU A 3 -67.81 -23.30 -16.18
C LEU A 3 -67.31 -21.94 -16.74
N CYS A 4 -66.19 -22.01 -17.47
CA CYS A 4 -65.78 -21.30 -18.69
C CYS A 4 -66.40 -19.96 -19.15
N GLY A 5 -65.52 -19.10 -19.68
CA GLY A 5 -65.86 -18.06 -20.66
C GLY A 5 -64.66 -17.26 -21.19
N THR A 6 -63.90 -17.83 -22.13
CA THR A 6 -63.07 -17.11 -23.14
C THR A 6 -63.69 -17.38 -24.54
N PRO A 7 -63.31 -16.73 -25.67
CA PRO A 7 -62.33 -15.66 -25.92
C PRO A 7 -62.83 -14.52 -26.85
N LEU A 8 -62.02 -13.48 -27.11
CA LEU A 8 -61.95 -12.88 -28.46
C LEU A 8 -60.60 -12.21 -28.73
N VAL A 9 -60.00 -12.65 -29.84
CA VAL A 9 -58.67 -12.37 -30.36
C VAL A 9 -58.69 -11.12 -31.24
N ARG A 10 -57.66 -10.27 -31.15
CA ARG A 10 -57.26 -9.38 -32.24
C ARG A 10 -55.74 -9.23 -32.27
N GLY A 11 -55.16 -9.58 -33.42
CA GLY A 11 -54.02 -8.86 -34.02
C GLY A 11 -52.63 -9.30 -33.59
N ALA A 12 -52.04 -10.16 -34.41
CA ALA A 12 -50.62 -10.49 -34.41
C ALA A 12 -49.74 -9.28 -34.80
N VAL A 13 -48.56 -9.17 -34.18
CA VAL A 13 -47.27 -9.08 -34.91
C VAL A 13 -46.22 -9.80 -34.05
N ALA A 14 -45.80 -10.97 -34.50
CA ALA A 14 -44.54 -11.57 -34.09
C ALA A 14 -43.41 -10.82 -34.82
N VAL A 15 -42.41 -10.36 -34.08
CA VAL A 15 -41.09 -10.04 -34.64
C VAL A 15 -40.13 -11.03 -34.04
N GLU A 16 -39.78 -12.02 -34.83
CA GLU A 16 -38.86 -13.08 -34.50
C GLU A 16 -37.52 -12.83 -35.23
N PHE A 17 -36.46 -12.98 -34.44
CA PHE A 17 -35.04 -13.06 -34.75
C PHE A 17 -34.33 -11.92 -35.47
N ASP A 18 -33.41 -11.28 -34.72
CA ASP A 18 -32.01 -11.30 -35.16
C ASP A 18 -31.10 -11.78 -34.01
N ARG A 19 -30.71 -13.06 -34.06
CA ARG A 19 -29.65 -13.63 -33.23
C ARG A 19 -28.32 -13.22 -33.88
N GLN A 20 -27.78 -12.08 -33.47
CA GLN A 20 -26.38 -11.78 -33.80
C GLN A 20 -25.45 -12.70 -32.98
N PRO A 21 -24.54 -13.45 -33.63
CA PRO A 21 -23.50 -14.17 -32.91
C PRO A 21 -22.55 -13.16 -32.24
N PRO A 22 -21.99 -13.47 -31.05
CA PRO A 22 -21.03 -12.60 -30.41
C PRO A 22 -19.79 -12.43 -31.31
N PRO A 23 -19.21 -11.22 -31.40
CA PRO A 23 -18.04 -11.00 -32.23
C PRO A 23 -16.87 -11.86 -31.74
N LEU A 24 -16.28 -12.56 -32.70
CA LEU A 24 -15.10 -13.41 -32.56
C LEU A 24 -13.99 -12.71 -31.76
N ARG A 25 -13.36 -13.49 -30.87
CA ARG A 25 -12.11 -13.17 -30.16
C ARG A 25 -11.16 -12.43 -31.08
N ARG A 26 -10.85 -11.17 -30.76
CA ARG A 26 -9.57 -10.58 -31.15
C ARG A 26 -8.52 -11.10 -30.18
N GLU A 27 -7.62 -11.93 -30.69
CA GLU A 27 -6.39 -12.29 -29.98
C GLU A 27 -5.66 -11.00 -29.59
N MET A 28 -5.31 -10.89 -28.30
CA MET A 28 -4.41 -9.84 -27.82
C MET A 28 -3.00 -10.12 -28.38
N PRO A 29 -2.31 -9.12 -28.97
CA PRO A 29 -0.96 -9.32 -29.44
C PRO A 29 -0.03 -9.60 -28.26
N ARG A 30 0.61 -10.77 -28.28
CA ARG A 30 1.74 -11.09 -27.40
C ARG A 30 2.84 -10.06 -27.62
N TRP A 31 3.33 -9.49 -26.53
CA TRP A 31 4.48 -8.60 -26.54
C TRP A 31 5.69 -9.35 -27.12
N ALA A 32 6.18 -8.93 -28.29
CA ALA A 32 7.42 -9.39 -28.88
C ALA A 32 8.48 -8.29 -28.67
N PRO A 33 9.65 -8.57 -28.06
CA PRO A 33 10.70 -7.58 -27.91
C PRO A 33 11.33 -7.24 -29.28
N PRO A 34 11.76 -5.99 -29.52
CA PRO A 34 12.41 -5.61 -30.76
C PRO A 34 13.77 -6.29 -30.93
N ALA A 35 14.05 -6.72 -32.15
CA ALA A 35 15.33 -7.28 -32.56
C ALA A 35 16.47 -6.24 -32.43
N PRO A 36 17.68 -6.63 -32.02
CA PRO A 36 18.81 -5.72 -31.93
C PRO A 36 19.30 -5.31 -33.34
N PRO A 37 19.63 -4.03 -33.59
CA PRO A 37 20.31 -3.65 -34.82
C PRO A 37 21.79 -4.08 -34.79
N PHE A 38 22.13 -4.88 -35.79
CA PHE A 38 23.41 -5.09 -36.48
C PHE A 38 24.73 -4.85 -35.71
N SER A 39 25.45 -5.95 -35.52
CA SER A 39 26.87 -6.01 -35.19
C SER A 39 27.73 -5.29 -36.23
N GLU A 40 28.42 -4.24 -35.83
CA GLU A 40 29.59 -3.75 -36.53
C GLU A 40 30.81 -4.57 -36.10
N VAL A 41 31.39 -5.27 -37.07
CA VAL A 41 32.62 -6.05 -36.94
C VAL A 41 33.81 -5.10 -36.94
N LEU A 42 34.63 -5.13 -35.88
CA LEU A 42 35.98 -4.55 -35.89
C LEU A 42 37.01 -5.57 -35.34
N PRO A 43 38.26 -5.54 -35.87
CA PRO A 43 39.19 -6.68 -35.90
C PRO A 43 40.03 -6.87 -34.61
N PRO A 44 40.78 -7.98 -34.46
CA PRO A 44 41.34 -8.40 -33.18
C PRO A 44 42.64 -7.66 -32.84
N ALA A 45 42.77 -7.21 -31.60
CA ALA A 45 44.03 -6.70 -31.06
C ALA A 45 44.52 -7.60 -29.91
N THR A 46 45.51 -8.41 -30.26
CA THR A 46 46.72 -8.80 -29.50
C THR A 46 46.62 -9.21 -28.02
N VAL A 47 46.91 -10.49 -27.81
CA VAL A 47 47.31 -11.13 -26.55
C VAL A 47 48.53 -10.42 -25.95
N ALA A 48 48.38 -9.91 -24.72
CA ALA A 48 49.50 -9.52 -23.87
C ALA A 48 49.61 -10.49 -22.68
N GLN A 49 50.84 -10.99 -22.49
CA GLN A 49 51.22 -12.12 -21.67
C GLN A 49 51.20 -11.81 -20.17
N ALA A 50 50.74 -12.78 -19.39
CA ALA A 50 50.91 -12.85 -17.95
C ALA A 50 52.38 -13.02 -17.54
N ARG A 51 52.79 -12.35 -16.46
CA ARG A 51 54.01 -12.67 -15.69
C ARG A 51 53.76 -12.54 -14.18
N PRO A 52 54.55 -13.25 -13.36
CA PRO A 52 54.06 -13.93 -12.17
C PRO A 52 54.23 -13.15 -10.86
N THR A 53 53.40 -13.50 -9.89
CA THR A 53 53.44 -13.04 -8.49
C THR A 53 54.61 -13.64 -7.71
N PRO A 54 55.27 -12.87 -6.82
CA PRO A 54 56.23 -13.42 -5.84
C PRO A 54 55.53 -13.91 -4.55
N PRO A 55 56.20 -14.75 -3.73
CA PRO A 55 55.56 -15.68 -2.81
C PRO A 55 55.17 -15.09 -1.45
N LYS A 56 54.17 -15.74 -0.85
CA LYS A 56 53.52 -15.48 0.43
C LYS A 56 54.45 -15.80 1.62
N PRO A 57 54.60 -14.94 2.64
CA PRO A 57 55.11 -15.33 3.94
C PRO A 57 54.00 -15.93 4.83
N ALA A 58 54.45 -16.80 5.73
CA ALA A 58 53.69 -17.71 6.57
C ALA A 58 52.68 -17.05 7.53
N ALA A 59 51.78 -17.91 8.01
CA ALA A 59 50.61 -17.63 8.82
C ALA A 59 50.88 -16.77 10.07
N ALA A 60 50.11 -15.68 10.21
CA ALA A 60 49.83 -15.05 11.49
C ALA A 60 48.38 -15.41 11.88
N VAL A 61 48.23 -16.08 13.02
CA VAL A 61 46.94 -16.32 13.67
C VAL A 61 46.32 -14.95 13.98
N ARG A 62 45.30 -14.56 13.21
CA ARG A 62 44.51 -13.37 13.52
C ARG A 62 43.62 -13.69 14.71
N ALA A 63 43.80 -12.96 15.81
CA ALA A 63 42.89 -12.96 16.94
C ALA A 63 41.45 -12.75 16.45
N VAL A 64 40.54 -13.61 16.93
CA VAL A 64 39.09 -13.43 16.77
C VAL A 64 38.73 -12.10 17.44
N GLN A 65 38.50 -11.07 16.64
CA GLN A 65 37.82 -9.88 17.14
C GLN A 65 36.38 -10.28 17.41
N ILE A 66 36.02 -10.38 18.70
CA ILE A 66 34.65 -10.46 19.15
C ILE A 66 33.95 -9.22 18.59
N ALA A 67 32.97 -9.42 17.71
CA ALA A 67 32.16 -8.35 17.16
C ALA A 67 31.56 -7.55 18.34
N GLN A 68 31.99 -6.29 18.48
CA GLN A 68 31.33 -5.38 19.39
C GLN A 68 29.88 -5.25 18.93
N ALA A 69 28.94 -5.52 19.84
CA ALA A 69 27.53 -5.30 19.62
C ALA A 69 27.35 -3.87 19.10
N GLN A 70 26.72 -3.72 17.94
CA GLN A 70 26.33 -2.40 17.43
C GLN A 70 25.37 -1.79 18.45
N THR A 71 25.88 -0.88 19.28
CA THR A 71 25.03 0.02 20.05
C THR A 71 24.11 0.73 19.08
N ALA A 72 22.81 0.63 19.34
CA ALA A 72 21.78 1.34 18.58
C ALA A 72 22.21 2.81 18.39
N PRO A 73 22.04 3.39 17.18
CA PRO A 73 22.30 4.81 17.01
C PRO A 73 21.43 5.59 17.99
N ALA A 74 22.06 6.48 18.75
CA ALA A 74 21.34 7.42 19.61
C ALA A 74 20.31 8.19 18.76
N PRO A 75 19.10 8.45 19.27
CA PRO A 75 18.08 9.16 18.52
C PRO A 75 18.65 10.50 18.06
N SER A 76 18.76 10.68 16.75
CA SER A 76 19.11 11.94 16.14
C SER A 76 18.01 12.95 16.45
N THR A 77 18.26 13.82 17.42
CA THR A 77 17.42 15.00 17.70
C THR A 77 17.57 15.99 16.54
N LEU A 78 16.83 15.74 15.46
CA LEU A 78 16.45 16.83 14.56
C LEU A 78 15.67 17.86 15.39
N PRO A 79 15.80 19.17 15.13
CA PRO A 79 14.95 20.17 15.77
C PRO A 79 13.50 19.77 15.48
N GLN A 80 12.74 19.42 16.53
CA GLN A 80 11.30 19.22 16.38
C GLN A 80 10.75 20.57 15.94
N ALA A 81 10.40 20.70 14.65
CA ALA A 81 9.55 21.78 14.21
C ALA A 81 8.31 21.73 15.10
N SER A 82 8.09 22.78 15.88
CA SER A 82 6.98 22.83 16.83
C SER A 82 5.68 22.53 16.10
N THR A 83 4.94 21.52 16.55
CA THR A 83 3.65 21.17 15.93
C THR A 83 2.72 22.39 16.00
N PRO A 84 2.16 22.83 14.85
CA PRO A 84 1.19 23.92 14.84
C PRO A 84 0.02 23.67 15.78
N LYS A 85 -0.59 24.76 16.28
CA LYS A 85 -1.72 24.67 17.20
C LYS A 85 -3.05 24.78 16.46
N TRP A 86 -4.10 24.25 17.09
CA TRP A 86 -5.48 24.47 16.67
C TRP A 86 -6.01 25.77 17.25
N ASP A 87 -6.59 26.61 16.41
CA ASP A 87 -7.29 27.82 16.83
C ASP A 87 -8.68 27.48 17.39
N SER A 88 -9.32 26.48 16.80
CA SER A 88 -10.61 25.97 17.27
C SER A 88 -10.73 24.48 17.03
N VAL A 89 -11.40 23.78 17.95
CA VAL A 89 -11.75 22.37 17.84
C VAL A 89 -13.13 22.17 18.45
N THR A 90 -14.04 21.65 17.66
CA THR A 90 -15.38 21.20 18.09
C THR A 90 -15.47 19.69 17.95
N ILE A 91 -15.91 19.00 19.01
CA ILE A 91 -16.10 17.55 19.04
C ILE A 91 -17.56 17.26 19.37
N LYS A 92 -18.22 16.43 18.56
CA LYS A 92 -19.61 16.02 18.77
C LYS A 92 -19.73 14.50 18.66
N PRO A 93 -20.39 13.82 19.60
CA PRO A 93 -20.81 12.44 19.40
C PRO A 93 -21.66 12.32 18.13
N SER A 94 -21.58 11.18 17.45
CA SER A 94 -22.32 10.92 16.23
C SER A 94 -22.71 9.44 16.12
N THR A 95 -23.62 9.14 15.20
CA THR A 95 -24.10 7.79 14.88
C THR A 95 -23.82 7.45 13.41
N PRO A 96 -23.72 6.16 13.04
CA PRO A 96 -23.52 5.77 11.65
C PRO A 96 -24.61 6.36 10.73
N GLY A 97 -24.20 7.14 9.74
CA GLY A 97 -25.13 7.84 8.82
C GLY A 97 -25.34 9.32 9.16
N ASP A 98 -24.85 9.78 10.31
CA ASP A 98 -24.62 11.20 10.55
C ASP A 98 -23.47 11.71 9.66
N GLY A 99 -23.51 13.00 9.31
CA GLY A 99 -22.50 13.64 8.47
C GLY A 99 -23.11 14.61 7.47
N ALA A 100 -22.98 15.90 7.77
CA ALA A 100 -23.38 16.97 6.87
C ALA A 100 -22.42 17.04 5.67
N GLY A 101 -22.93 16.76 4.46
CA GLY A 101 -22.77 17.51 3.19
C GLY A 101 -21.41 17.97 2.66
N ARG A 102 -20.28 17.85 3.37
CA ARG A 102 -18.96 18.33 2.90
C ARG A 102 -18.27 17.38 1.93
N ALA A 103 -18.87 16.23 1.62
CA ALA A 103 -18.41 15.38 0.52
C ALA A 103 -18.65 16.09 -0.81
N SER A 104 -17.58 16.59 -1.45
CA SER A 104 -17.67 17.11 -2.81
C SER A 104 -18.21 16.04 -3.78
N ARG A 105 -19.21 16.46 -4.59
CA ARG A 105 -19.81 15.79 -5.76
C ARG A 105 -19.77 14.25 -5.72
N GLY A 106 -20.73 13.64 -5.03
CA GLY A 106 -20.91 12.19 -5.10
C GLY A 106 -21.72 11.51 -3.99
N GLY A 107 -22.28 12.25 -3.02
CA GLY A 107 -23.40 11.76 -2.20
C GLY A 107 -23.17 10.49 -1.37
N GLY A 108 -21.93 10.14 -1.05
CA GLY A 108 -21.65 9.07 -0.10
C GLY A 108 -21.79 9.58 1.34
N ARG A 109 -22.70 8.99 2.12
CA ARG A 109 -22.75 9.12 3.59
C ARG A 109 -21.57 8.38 4.25
N GLY A 110 -20.36 8.60 3.77
CA GLY A 110 -19.16 7.85 4.15
C GLY A 110 -18.55 8.38 5.45
N ARG A 111 -18.18 7.47 6.36
CA ARG A 111 -17.30 7.75 7.50
C ARG A 111 -15.88 7.99 7.00
N GLY A 112 -15.12 8.85 7.67
CA GLY A 112 -13.73 9.14 7.28
C GLY A 112 -13.33 10.60 7.44
N ILE A 113 -12.13 10.92 6.95
CA ILE A 113 -11.60 12.29 6.89
C ILE A 113 -11.64 12.76 5.43
N PRO A 114 -12.70 13.48 5.00
CA PRO A 114 -12.76 13.99 3.64
C PRO A 114 -11.74 15.10 3.39
N MET A 115 -11.54 15.40 2.11
CA MET A 115 -10.74 16.55 1.70
C MET A 115 -11.37 17.84 2.24
N SER A 116 -10.57 18.62 2.96
CA SER A 116 -10.97 19.86 3.62
C SER A 116 -10.09 21.01 3.11
N PRO A 117 -10.54 22.28 3.20
CA PRO A 117 -9.71 23.44 2.86
C PRO A 117 -8.39 23.47 3.64
N PRO A 118 -7.37 24.22 3.17
CA PRO A 118 -6.14 24.47 3.94
C PRO A 118 -6.40 24.90 5.38
N GLY A 119 -5.62 24.36 6.31
CA GLY A 119 -5.76 24.63 7.73
C GLY A 119 -6.96 23.98 8.41
N GLU A 120 -7.85 23.31 7.68
CA GLU A 120 -9.02 22.64 8.26
C GLU A 120 -8.87 21.11 8.28
N LEU A 121 -9.27 20.51 9.40
CA LEU A 121 -9.45 19.08 9.55
C LEU A 121 -10.90 18.80 9.91
N PHE A 122 -11.61 18.11 9.00
CA PHE A 122 -12.93 17.59 9.27
C PHE A 122 -12.90 16.07 9.36
N VAL A 123 -13.38 15.53 10.48
CA VAL A 123 -13.58 14.10 10.71
C VAL A 123 -15.08 13.83 10.68
N ASN A 124 -15.52 12.92 9.82
CA ASN A 124 -16.90 12.47 9.77
C ASN A 124 -17.08 11.11 10.45
N CYS A 125 -17.73 11.11 11.62
CA CYS A 125 -18.22 9.92 12.30
C CYS A 125 -17.20 8.78 12.44
N MET A 126 -16.04 9.08 13.02
CA MET A 126 -14.97 8.10 13.23
C MET A 126 -14.83 7.73 14.71
N SER A 127 -14.40 6.50 14.97
CA SER A 127 -14.07 6.08 16.34
C SER A 127 -12.69 6.59 16.75
N VAL A 128 -12.42 6.65 18.05
CA VAL A 128 -11.10 7.08 18.55
C VAL A 128 -9.99 6.15 18.05
N TRP A 129 -10.24 4.85 17.98
CA TRP A 129 -9.28 3.90 17.43
C TRP A 129 -8.94 4.17 15.96
N GLU A 130 -9.94 4.52 15.14
CA GLU A 130 -9.70 4.88 13.73
C GLU A 130 -8.89 6.18 13.61
N LEU A 131 -9.15 7.17 14.48
CA LEU A 131 -8.38 8.41 14.56
C LEU A 131 -6.92 8.16 14.97
N ILE A 132 -6.70 7.25 15.94
CA ILE A 132 -5.34 6.82 16.32
C ILE A 132 -4.64 6.19 15.12
N ASN A 133 -5.33 5.30 14.41
CA ASN A 133 -4.79 4.65 13.23
C ASN A 133 -4.41 5.65 12.12
N HIS A 134 -5.19 6.73 11.96
CA HIS A 134 -4.87 7.79 11.00
C HIS A 134 -3.57 8.51 11.33
N TYR A 135 -3.37 8.97 12.58
CA TYR A 135 -2.14 9.68 12.91
C TYR A 135 -0.93 8.75 12.93
N VAL A 136 -1.09 7.49 13.32
CA VAL A 136 0.01 6.49 13.25
C VAL A 136 0.42 6.23 11.80
N SER A 137 -0.54 6.16 10.88
CA SER A 137 -0.27 5.90 9.45
C SER A 137 0.28 7.13 8.72
N THR A 138 0.04 8.35 9.21
CA THR A 138 0.45 9.61 8.57
C THR A 138 1.54 10.35 9.33
N GLY A 139 1.93 9.85 10.50
CA GLY A 139 2.95 10.44 11.37
C GLY A 139 4.35 10.44 10.72
N PRO A 140 5.27 11.22 11.29
CA PRO A 140 6.64 11.33 10.77
C PRO A 140 7.45 10.05 10.94
N GLU A 141 7.09 9.22 11.92
CA GLU A 141 7.78 7.98 12.27
C GLU A 141 6.86 6.77 12.00
N PRO A 142 7.05 6.03 10.91
CA PRO A 142 6.30 4.79 10.69
C PRO A 142 6.63 3.75 11.77
N LEU A 143 5.76 2.76 11.94
CA LEU A 143 6.05 1.61 12.81
C LEU A 143 7.08 0.69 12.13
N LEU A 144 8.06 0.22 12.90
CA LEU A 144 9.04 -0.76 12.44
C LEU A 144 8.37 -2.06 11.97
N ASN A 145 8.72 -2.49 10.76
CA ASN A 145 8.31 -3.76 10.14
C ASN A 145 6.78 -3.98 10.15
N ASP A 146 6.03 -2.90 10.06
CA ASP A 146 4.58 -2.92 9.98
C ASP A 146 4.16 -2.80 8.51
N SER A 147 3.85 -3.95 7.91
CA SER A 147 3.34 -4.03 6.54
C SER A 147 1.82 -3.94 6.46
N GLY A 148 1.13 -3.86 7.62
CA GLY A 148 -0.32 -3.78 7.67
C GLY A 148 -0.84 -2.47 7.11
N GLY A 149 -1.96 -2.55 6.38
CA GLY A 149 -2.70 -1.37 5.95
C GLY A 149 -3.25 -0.56 7.14
N PRO A 150 -3.83 0.63 6.87
CA PRO A 150 -4.63 1.31 7.88
C PRO A 150 -5.74 0.38 8.38
N PHE A 151 -6.05 0.47 9.67
CA PHE A 151 -7.12 -0.27 10.34
C PHE A 151 -6.82 -1.77 10.60
N GLU A 152 -5.55 -2.16 10.65
CA GLU A 152 -5.19 -3.49 11.14
C GLU A 152 -5.22 -3.51 12.68
N LYS A 153 -6.10 -4.32 13.27
CA LYS A 153 -6.34 -4.38 14.73
C LYS A 153 -5.09 -4.64 15.57
N LEU A 154 -4.10 -5.34 15.01
CA LEU A 154 -2.88 -5.70 15.74
C LEU A 154 -1.90 -4.52 15.91
N ARG A 155 -2.08 -3.42 15.17
CA ARG A 155 -1.22 -2.23 15.20
C ARG A 155 -1.43 -1.37 16.44
N ILE A 156 -2.65 -1.37 16.98
CA ILE A 156 -3.05 -0.54 18.13
C ILE A 156 -3.79 -1.43 19.11
N ARG A 157 -3.25 -1.55 20.33
CA ARG A 157 -3.72 -2.48 21.36
C ARG A 157 -4.10 -1.75 22.64
N GLY A 158 -5.00 -2.38 23.40
CA GLY A 158 -5.47 -1.87 24.69
C GLY A 158 -6.54 -0.79 24.54
N GLY A 159 -6.75 -0.07 25.62
CA GLY A 159 -7.84 0.90 25.72
C GLY A 159 -9.21 0.26 26.01
N PRO A 160 -10.18 1.07 26.47
CA PRO A 160 -11.52 0.62 26.80
C PRO A 160 -12.39 0.41 25.55
N ASP A 161 -13.32 -0.55 25.59
CA ASP A 161 -14.13 -0.97 24.42
C ASP A 161 -14.78 0.16 23.62
N TRP A 162 -15.17 1.25 24.29
CA TRP A 162 -15.86 2.37 23.65
C TRP A 162 -15.02 3.06 22.57
N ILE A 163 -13.68 2.98 22.60
CA ILE A 163 -12.84 3.59 21.56
C ILE A 163 -13.03 2.96 20.18
N TYR A 164 -13.62 1.77 20.13
CA TYR A 164 -13.89 1.03 18.89
C TYR A 164 -15.30 1.29 18.36
N SER A 165 -16.23 1.77 19.20
CA SER A 165 -17.66 1.89 18.87
C SER A 165 -18.19 3.32 18.90
N ASP A 166 -17.78 4.13 19.87
CA ASP A 166 -18.28 5.50 20.02
C ASP A 166 -17.71 6.35 18.88
N LEU A 167 -18.58 7.00 18.12
CA LEU A 167 -18.20 7.78 16.95
C LEU A 167 -18.25 9.28 17.26
N TYR A 168 -17.32 10.00 16.65
CA TYR A 168 -17.20 11.44 16.79
C TYR A 168 -17.09 12.13 15.43
N THR A 169 -17.75 13.28 15.34
CA THR A 169 -17.50 14.30 14.32
C THR A 169 -16.61 15.37 14.90
N ILE A 170 -15.54 15.73 14.19
CA ILE A 170 -14.57 16.75 14.61
C ILE A 170 -14.47 17.81 13.53
N ASP A 171 -14.61 19.07 13.91
CA ASP A 171 -14.29 20.23 13.06
C ASP A 171 -13.17 21.01 13.77
N ALA A 172 -11.98 21.01 13.18
CA ALA A 172 -10.79 21.64 13.74
C ALA A 172 -10.15 22.57 12.71
N LYS A 173 -9.69 23.74 13.17
CA LYS A 173 -9.14 24.79 12.29
C LYS A 173 -7.84 25.35 12.85
N SER A 174 -6.90 25.64 11.96
CA SER A 174 -5.64 26.30 12.24
C SER A 174 -5.31 27.30 11.15
N SER A 175 -4.97 28.51 11.55
CA SER A 175 -4.48 29.60 10.72
C SER A 175 -2.96 29.59 10.57
N ASP A 176 -2.27 28.59 11.14
CA ASP A 176 -0.83 28.49 11.08
C ASP A 176 -0.35 28.36 9.61
N PRO A 177 0.60 29.21 9.16
CA PRO A 177 1.08 29.19 7.79
C PRO A 177 1.59 27.82 7.31
N ALA A 178 2.06 26.96 8.21
CA ALA A 178 2.52 25.61 7.86
C ALA A 178 1.42 24.70 7.30
N VAL A 179 0.16 24.97 7.63
CA VAL A 179 -1.00 24.16 7.19
C VAL A 179 -2.06 24.97 6.43
N ALA A 180 -2.15 26.28 6.68
CA ALA A 180 -3.09 27.18 6.03
C ALA A 180 -2.46 28.02 4.89
N GLY A 181 -1.13 28.18 4.88
CA GLY A 181 -0.42 29.08 3.96
C GLY A 181 -0.16 28.51 2.57
N SER A 182 -0.54 27.25 2.30
CA SER A 182 -0.31 26.62 1.01
C SER A 182 -1.26 27.17 -0.07
N ALA A 183 -0.69 27.57 -1.22
CA ALA A 183 -1.46 27.93 -2.41
C ALA A 183 -2.18 26.71 -3.02
N ASP A 184 -1.64 25.50 -2.82
CA ASP A 184 -2.33 24.25 -3.16
C ASP A 184 -3.32 23.89 -2.04
N PRO A 185 -4.64 23.89 -2.31
CA PRO A 185 -5.65 23.49 -1.34
C PRO A 185 -5.51 22.02 -0.89
N ASN A 186 -4.75 21.21 -1.61
CA ASN A 186 -4.55 19.79 -1.37
C ASN A 186 -3.13 19.42 -0.92
N SER A 187 -2.34 20.39 -0.46
CA SER A 187 -0.92 20.20 -0.11
C SER A 187 -0.68 18.93 0.72
N PRO A 188 0.09 17.95 0.20
CA PRO A 188 0.34 16.70 0.90
C PRO A 188 1.07 16.89 2.22
N ALA A 189 1.97 17.88 2.28
CA ALA A 189 2.70 18.21 3.49
C ALA A 189 1.76 18.77 4.58
N ALA A 190 0.90 19.72 4.21
CA ALA A 190 -0.10 20.27 5.13
C ALA A 190 -1.06 19.17 5.61
N ARG A 191 -1.53 18.30 4.70
CA ARG A 191 -2.39 17.17 5.06
C ARG A 191 -1.70 16.19 6.00
N ARG A 192 -0.44 15.85 5.75
CA ARG A 192 0.34 14.97 6.64
C ARG A 192 0.50 15.59 8.02
N MET A 193 0.70 16.90 8.11
CA MET A 193 0.77 17.63 9.38
C MET A 193 -0.56 17.61 10.14
N LEU A 194 -1.67 17.92 9.46
CA LEU A 194 -3.03 17.95 10.04
C LEU A 194 -3.47 16.55 10.52
N ASN A 195 -3.26 15.51 9.69
CA ASN A 195 -3.71 14.14 9.98
C ASN A 195 -2.76 13.36 10.90
N GLY A 196 -1.51 13.81 11.03
CA GLY A 196 -0.49 13.19 11.86
C GLY A 196 -0.29 13.95 13.17
N PRO A 197 0.79 14.74 13.32
CA PRO A 197 1.14 15.40 14.59
C PRO A 197 0.03 16.27 15.21
N MET A 198 -0.71 17.03 14.41
CA MET A 198 -1.77 17.90 14.95
C MET A 198 -2.99 17.11 15.42
N LEU A 199 -3.38 16.04 14.71
CA LEU A 199 -4.42 15.12 15.16
C LEU A 199 -4.00 14.38 16.44
N GLN A 200 -2.75 13.92 16.52
CA GLN A 200 -2.21 13.32 17.75
C GLN A 200 -2.34 14.29 18.92
N THR A 201 -1.89 15.54 18.75
CA THR A 201 -1.99 16.60 19.78
C THR A 201 -3.45 16.88 20.19
N LEU A 202 -4.39 16.83 19.24
CA LEU A 202 -5.82 16.96 19.53
C LEU A 202 -6.31 15.83 20.41
N LEU A 203 -5.97 14.58 20.10
CA LEU A 203 -6.37 13.41 20.87
C LEU A 203 -5.74 13.41 22.27
N GLU A 204 -4.46 13.78 22.38
CA GLU A 204 -3.78 13.93 23.68
C GLU A 204 -4.47 14.96 24.57
N ASN A 205 -4.82 16.13 24.03
CA ASN A 205 -5.43 17.20 24.83
C ASN A 205 -6.92 16.97 25.10
N ARG A 206 -7.69 16.56 24.10
CA ARG A 206 -9.16 16.50 24.19
C ARG A 206 -9.65 15.16 24.73
N PHE A 207 -8.97 14.07 24.39
CA PHE A 207 -9.30 12.71 24.85
C PHE A 207 -8.33 12.20 25.92
N GLN A 208 -7.40 13.03 26.41
CA GLN A 208 -6.39 12.61 27.40
C GLN A 208 -5.63 11.34 26.96
N LEU A 209 -5.46 11.19 25.64
CA LEU A 209 -4.85 10.03 25.04
C LEU A 209 -3.37 9.97 25.45
N LYS A 210 -2.95 8.82 25.96
CA LYS A 210 -1.55 8.48 26.16
C LYS A 210 -1.26 7.17 25.46
N THR A 211 -0.24 7.18 24.63
CA THR A 211 0.22 6.01 23.92
C THR A 211 1.72 5.82 24.09
N ARG A 212 2.16 4.58 23.91
CA ARG A 212 3.58 4.23 23.80
C ARG A 212 3.78 3.25 22.66
N ARG A 213 4.99 3.28 22.10
CA ARG A 213 5.47 2.27 21.15
C ARG A 213 6.04 1.10 21.91
N GLU A 214 5.70 -0.09 21.46
CA GLU A 214 6.24 -1.35 21.97
C GLU A 214 6.74 -2.20 20.82
N VAL A 215 7.73 -3.04 21.11
CA VAL A 215 8.34 -3.95 20.14
C VAL A 215 8.10 -5.39 20.57
N GLU A 216 7.63 -6.23 19.67
CA GLU A 216 7.54 -7.67 19.86
C GLU A 216 8.30 -8.43 18.78
N GLN A 217 8.77 -9.64 19.10
CA GLN A 217 9.26 -10.57 18.09
C GLN A 217 8.08 -11.30 17.47
N THR A 218 7.95 -11.24 16.15
CA THR A 218 6.87 -11.92 15.43
C THR A 218 7.40 -12.66 14.21
N ALA A 219 6.64 -13.67 13.78
CA ALA A 219 6.97 -14.43 12.59
C ALA A 219 6.77 -13.56 11.34
N MET A 220 7.76 -13.59 10.45
CA MET A 220 7.83 -12.79 9.23
C MET A 220 8.33 -13.66 8.08
N PHE A 221 8.33 -13.08 6.89
CA PHE A 221 9.13 -13.58 5.78
C PHE A 221 10.26 -12.59 5.47
N SER A 222 11.39 -13.12 5.03
CA SER A 222 12.43 -12.32 4.39
C SER A 222 12.40 -12.55 2.88
N LEU A 223 12.28 -11.47 2.13
CA LEU A 223 12.48 -11.45 0.69
C LEU A 223 13.98 -11.37 0.42
N ILE A 224 14.51 -12.42 -0.19
CA ILE A 224 15.94 -12.56 -0.49
C ILE A 224 16.15 -12.92 -1.96
N VAL A 225 17.40 -12.80 -2.42
CA VAL A 225 17.81 -13.28 -3.75
C VAL A 225 17.76 -14.80 -3.76
N ALA A 226 17.08 -15.38 -4.75
CA ALA A 226 17.00 -16.82 -4.95
C ALA A 226 18.34 -17.38 -5.44
N ASN A 227 18.52 -18.70 -5.30
CA ASN A 227 19.72 -19.39 -5.81
C ASN A 227 19.89 -19.25 -7.33
N SER A 228 18.79 -19.00 -8.06
CA SER A 228 18.80 -18.73 -9.50
C SER A 228 19.33 -17.35 -9.88
N GLY A 229 19.64 -16.50 -8.90
CA GLY A 229 20.17 -15.14 -9.08
C GLY A 229 19.08 -14.13 -9.45
N PHE A 230 19.33 -12.85 -9.16
CA PHE A 230 18.40 -11.76 -9.43
C PHE A 230 18.24 -11.50 -10.94
N LYS A 231 17.01 -11.27 -11.40
CA LYS A 231 16.67 -11.23 -12.84
C LYS A 231 16.15 -9.89 -13.36
N LEU A 232 15.68 -9.00 -12.48
CA LEU A 232 15.15 -7.73 -12.93
C LEU A 232 16.26 -6.80 -13.43
N GLN A 233 15.95 -6.10 -14.52
CA GLN A 233 16.78 -5.00 -14.99
C GLN A 233 16.30 -3.68 -14.36
N PRO A 234 17.22 -2.80 -13.94
CA PRO A 234 16.86 -1.46 -13.50
C PRO A 234 16.02 -0.74 -14.56
N MET A 235 14.99 -0.05 -14.11
CA MET A 235 14.18 0.82 -14.97
C MET A 235 15.01 2.02 -15.42
N GLU A 236 14.89 2.37 -16.69
CA GLU A 236 15.50 3.58 -17.25
C GLU A 236 14.91 4.86 -16.64
N GLN A 237 15.71 5.92 -16.61
CA GLN A 237 15.26 7.22 -16.13
C GLN A 237 14.09 7.74 -16.98
N GLY A 238 13.00 8.15 -16.34
CA GLY A 238 11.80 8.60 -17.04
C GLY A 238 10.94 7.46 -17.63
N GLY A 239 11.17 6.21 -17.22
CA GLY A 239 10.37 5.04 -17.57
C GLY A 239 8.94 5.03 -17.00
N CYS A 240 8.62 5.94 -16.08
CA CYS A 240 7.28 6.12 -15.51
C CYS A 240 6.99 7.61 -15.28
N ILE A 241 5.70 7.93 -15.11
CA ILE A 241 5.21 9.29 -14.84
C ILE A 241 4.99 9.42 -13.32
N PRO A 242 5.66 10.38 -12.62
CA PRO A 242 5.39 10.62 -11.21
C PRO A 242 3.92 10.93 -10.96
N HIS A 243 3.35 10.35 -9.90
CA HIS A 243 1.97 10.66 -9.52
C HIS A 243 1.90 12.06 -8.91
N GLU A 244 1.08 12.93 -9.50
CA GLU A 244 0.84 14.26 -8.95
C GLU A 244 -0.05 14.15 -7.71
N PRO A 245 0.38 14.68 -6.57
CA PRO A 245 -0.42 14.62 -5.36
C PRO A 245 -1.77 15.33 -5.53
N GLY A 246 -2.82 14.74 -4.96
CA GLY A 246 -4.19 15.28 -5.07
C GLY A 246 -4.92 14.87 -6.37
N THR A 247 -4.24 14.26 -7.35
CA THR A 247 -4.92 13.69 -8.51
C THR A 247 -5.55 12.34 -8.17
N PRO A 248 -6.82 12.10 -8.54
CA PRO A 248 -7.49 10.84 -8.23
C PRO A 248 -6.85 9.69 -9.01
N LEU A 249 -6.43 8.67 -8.28
CA LEU A 249 -5.93 7.43 -8.84
C LEU A 249 -7.09 6.58 -9.36
N ARG A 250 -7.14 6.38 -10.68
CA ARG A 250 -8.04 5.42 -11.32
C ARG A 250 -7.22 4.26 -11.84
N VAL A 251 -7.61 3.02 -11.50
CA VAL A 251 -6.89 1.80 -11.88
C VAL A 251 -6.56 1.77 -13.37
N ALA A 252 -7.53 2.10 -14.23
CA ALA A 252 -7.38 2.16 -15.68
C ALA A 252 -6.27 3.12 -16.17
N ASN A 253 -5.88 4.11 -15.35
CA ASN A 253 -4.89 5.12 -15.68
C ASN A 253 -3.52 4.83 -15.05
N MET A 254 -3.40 3.84 -14.16
CA MET A 254 -2.14 3.55 -13.47
C MET A 254 -1.14 2.83 -14.39
N PHE A 255 -1.62 1.85 -15.16
CA PHE A 255 -0.82 1.02 -16.06
C PHE A 255 -1.49 0.92 -17.45
N PRO A 256 -1.63 2.03 -18.19
CA PRO A 256 -2.31 2.05 -19.49
C PRO A 256 -1.53 1.26 -20.56
N PRO A 257 -2.19 0.42 -21.38
CA PRO A 257 -1.54 -0.32 -22.46
C PRO A 257 -0.85 0.61 -23.47
N GLY A 258 0.42 0.34 -23.78
CA GLY A 258 1.18 1.09 -24.78
C GLY A 258 1.56 2.52 -24.39
N GLN A 259 1.32 2.91 -23.14
CA GLN A 259 1.67 4.23 -22.59
C GLN A 259 2.57 4.06 -21.36
N LYS A 260 3.21 5.15 -20.93
CA LYS A 260 4.05 5.12 -19.73
C LYS A 260 3.17 4.92 -18.48
N PRO A 261 3.53 3.98 -17.58
CA PRO A 261 2.82 3.78 -16.33
C PRO A 261 3.09 4.92 -15.34
N LEU A 262 2.24 5.05 -14.32
CA LEU A 262 2.53 5.89 -13.17
C LEU A 262 3.65 5.27 -12.32
N CYS A 263 4.46 6.08 -11.66
CA CYS A 263 5.49 5.61 -10.73
C CYS A 263 4.86 5.16 -9.40
N ILE A 264 4.15 4.03 -9.42
CA ILE A 264 3.33 3.51 -8.32
C ILE A 264 3.46 1.98 -8.22
N THR A 265 3.04 1.41 -7.08
CA THR A 265 2.70 -0.01 -6.91
C THR A 265 1.18 -0.15 -6.79
N HIS A 266 0.59 -1.06 -7.54
CA HIS A 266 -0.83 -1.40 -7.45
C HIS A 266 -0.99 -2.91 -7.26
N THR A 267 -1.79 -3.28 -6.25
CA THR A 267 -2.18 -4.66 -5.99
C THR A 267 -3.64 -4.84 -6.37
N GLY A 268 -3.94 -5.82 -7.21
CA GLY A 268 -5.29 -6.12 -7.67
C GLY A 268 -5.52 -7.62 -7.80
N TRP A 269 -6.56 -7.99 -8.53
CA TRP A 269 -6.86 -9.38 -8.86
C TRP A 269 -7.51 -9.49 -10.24
N GLU A 270 -7.33 -10.63 -10.89
CA GLU A 270 -7.95 -10.99 -12.15
C GLU A 270 -8.41 -12.46 -12.08
N GLY A 271 -9.73 -12.67 -12.00
CA GLY A 271 -10.28 -13.99 -11.73
C GLY A 271 -9.63 -14.60 -10.47
N PRO A 272 -9.15 -15.87 -10.49
CA PRO A 272 -8.54 -16.55 -9.35
C PRO A 272 -7.15 -16.06 -8.92
N ASN A 273 -6.64 -14.99 -9.55
CA ASN A 273 -5.24 -14.60 -9.45
C ASN A 273 -5.07 -13.23 -8.80
N TRP A 274 -4.06 -13.10 -7.95
CA TRP A 274 -3.53 -11.83 -7.51
C TRP A 274 -2.72 -11.16 -8.63
N THR A 275 -2.74 -9.84 -8.68
CA THR A 275 -1.87 -9.04 -9.53
C THR A 275 -1.07 -8.02 -8.73
N ILE A 276 0.20 -7.84 -9.09
CA ILE A 276 1.03 -6.73 -8.60
C ILE A 276 1.68 -6.05 -9.80
N ASP A 277 1.30 -4.81 -10.02
CA ASP A 277 1.88 -3.92 -11.01
C ASP A 277 2.77 -2.91 -10.31
N ALA A 278 4.00 -2.76 -10.77
CA ALA A 278 4.90 -1.75 -10.25
C ALA A 278 5.71 -1.08 -11.36
N ALA A 279 5.92 0.22 -11.21
CA ALA A 279 6.80 0.99 -12.06
C ALA A 279 7.56 2.05 -11.23
N GLY A 280 8.87 2.11 -11.43
CA GLY A 280 9.73 3.05 -10.71
C GLY A 280 9.83 2.76 -9.21
N GLN A 281 9.76 1.49 -8.80
CA GLN A 281 9.70 1.09 -7.38
C GLN A 281 10.91 0.25 -6.96
N GLY A 282 11.34 0.41 -5.71
CA GLY A 282 12.35 -0.47 -5.10
C GLY A 282 11.74 -1.78 -4.59
N LEU A 283 12.59 -2.75 -4.23
CA LEU A 283 12.13 -4.05 -3.71
C LEU A 283 11.50 -3.96 -2.32
N ALA A 284 11.80 -2.91 -1.55
CA ALA A 284 11.09 -2.60 -0.31
C ALA A 284 9.58 -2.37 -0.52
N ASN A 285 9.17 -1.77 -1.64
CA ASN A 285 7.75 -1.60 -1.99
C ASN A 285 7.10 -2.94 -2.35
N LEU A 286 7.83 -3.83 -3.03
CA LEU A 286 7.35 -5.19 -3.29
C LEU A 286 7.15 -5.96 -1.97
N ALA A 287 8.12 -5.89 -1.05
CA ALA A 287 8.00 -6.50 0.27
C ALA A 287 6.78 -5.94 1.03
N GLY A 288 6.56 -4.62 1.02
CA GLY A 288 5.38 -4.00 1.59
C GLY A 288 4.07 -4.51 0.97
N ALA A 289 3.99 -4.62 -0.36
CA ALA A 289 2.82 -5.14 -1.06
C ALA A 289 2.53 -6.61 -0.70
N LEU A 290 3.58 -7.44 -0.67
CA LEU A 290 3.46 -8.85 -0.30
C LEU A 290 3.02 -9.01 1.16
N GLY A 291 3.61 -8.25 2.09
CA GLY A 291 3.32 -8.33 3.52
C GLY A 291 2.00 -7.67 3.95
N GLY A 292 1.42 -6.81 3.11
CA GLY A 292 0.20 -6.07 3.44
C GLY A 292 -1.10 -6.73 2.99
N ILE A 293 -1.09 -7.33 1.79
CA ILE A 293 -2.33 -7.82 1.14
C ILE A 293 -2.24 -9.29 0.75
N VAL A 294 -1.04 -9.80 0.42
CA VAL A 294 -0.87 -11.10 -0.25
C VAL A 294 -0.55 -12.23 0.72
N THR A 295 0.24 -11.95 1.74
CA THR A 295 0.65 -12.92 2.75
C THR A 295 -0.05 -12.65 4.08
N ASP A 296 0.01 -13.62 4.99
CA ASP A 296 -0.53 -13.53 6.35
C ASP A 296 0.45 -12.90 7.35
N ARG A 297 1.65 -12.52 6.89
CA ARG A 297 2.78 -12.09 7.74
C ARG A 297 3.55 -10.93 7.11
N PRO A 298 4.22 -10.09 7.91
CA PRO A 298 5.10 -9.08 7.36
C PRO A 298 6.23 -9.67 6.51
N VAL A 299 6.60 -8.96 5.45
CA VAL A 299 7.71 -9.32 4.56
C VAL A 299 8.79 -8.25 4.65
N LEU A 300 10.02 -8.66 4.94
CA LEU A 300 11.20 -7.80 5.03
C LEU A 300 12.02 -7.87 3.75
N ASP A 301 12.39 -6.72 3.19
CA ASP A 301 13.37 -6.68 2.10
C ASP A 301 14.79 -6.89 2.67
N LYS A 302 15.34 -8.09 2.47
CA LYS A 302 16.73 -8.45 2.78
C LYS A 302 17.53 -8.77 1.51
N THR A 303 17.08 -8.27 0.37
CA THR A 303 17.77 -8.50 -0.91
C THR A 303 19.08 -7.73 -1.01
N GLY A 304 19.18 -6.58 -0.34
CA GLY A 304 20.31 -5.65 -0.45
C GLY A 304 20.37 -4.91 -1.80
N ILE A 305 19.41 -5.13 -2.69
CA ILE A 305 19.41 -4.59 -4.05
C ILE A 305 18.92 -3.14 -4.03
N LYS A 306 19.65 -2.28 -4.74
CA LYS A 306 19.28 -0.88 -4.96
C LYS A 306 18.84 -0.69 -6.40
N GLY A 307 18.04 0.34 -6.63
CA GLY A 307 17.49 0.65 -7.95
C GLY A 307 15.97 0.66 -7.92
N LEU A 308 15.41 1.11 -9.05
CA LEU A 308 13.97 1.15 -9.29
C LEU A 308 13.67 0.20 -10.43
N PHE A 309 12.55 -0.52 -10.32
CA PHE A 309 12.20 -1.60 -11.23
C PHE A 309 10.77 -1.42 -11.75
N SER A 310 10.50 -2.06 -12.89
CA SER A 310 9.15 -2.37 -13.33
C SER A 310 8.93 -3.86 -13.31
N PHE A 311 7.77 -4.30 -12.87
CA PHE A 311 7.36 -5.69 -12.97
C PHE A 311 5.84 -5.78 -12.95
N HIS A 312 5.35 -6.86 -13.55
CA HIS A 312 3.95 -7.26 -13.54
C HIS A 312 3.92 -8.71 -13.07
N LEU A 313 3.33 -8.95 -11.90
CA LEU A 313 3.21 -10.28 -11.32
C LEU A 313 1.76 -10.71 -11.37
N VAL A 314 1.53 -11.94 -11.82
CA VAL A 314 0.24 -12.63 -11.74
C VAL A 314 0.49 -13.99 -11.12
N PHE A 315 -0.17 -14.27 -10.00
CA PHE A 315 0.01 -15.53 -9.27
C PHE A 315 -1.30 -15.97 -8.64
N ALA A 316 -1.45 -17.28 -8.41
CA ALA A 316 -2.66 -17.83 -7.81
C ALA A 316 -2.90 -17.27 -6.41
N HIS A 317 -4.17 -16.98 -6.10
CA HIS A 317 -4.63 -16.89 -4.73
C HIS A 317 -4.76 -18.31 -4.16
N ASP A 318 -3.76 -18.75 -3.41
CA ASP A 318 -3.66 -20.10 -2.87
C ASP A 318 -3.16 -20.07 -1.41
N GLN A 319 -2.70 -21.22 -0.90
CA GLN A 319 -2.19 -21.34 0.46
C GLN A 319 -0.88 -20.56 0.69
N ASN A 320 -0.13 -20.25 -0.39
CA ASN A 320 1.13 -19.51 -0.35
C ASN A 320 0.90 -17.99 -0.46
N ALA A 321 -0.24 -17.59 -1.01
CA ALA A 321 -0.70 -16.20 -1.11
C ALA A 321 -2.15 -16.08 -0.63
N PRO A 322 -2.44 -16.42 0.65
CA PRO A 322 -3.80 -16.50 1.14
C PRO A 322 -4.46 -15.13 1.25
N GLY A 323 -3.65 -14.08 1.40
CA GLY A 323 -4.04 -12.68 1.43
C GLY A 323 -5.26 -12.31 2.27
N ARG A 324 -5.68 -11.05 2.16
CA ARG A 324 -6.98 -10.61 2.69
C ARG A 324 -7.66 -9.70 1.69
N PHE A 325 -8.93 -9.96 1.44
CA PHE A 325 -9.75 -9.06 0.62
C PHE A 325 -10.27 -7.89 1.45
N PRO A 326 -10.39 -6.70 0.85
CA PRO A 326 -11.05 -5.57 1.50
C PRO A 326 -12.48 -5.95 1.96
N PRO A 327 -12.90 -5.52 3.17
CA PRO A 327 -14.26 -5.77 3.66
C PRO A 327 -15.34 -5.27 2.70
N GLY A 328 -16.39 -6.07 2.49
CA GLY A 328 -17.55 -5.69 1.66
C GLY A 328 -17.42 -6.00 0.17
N LEU A 329 -16.29 -6.53 -0.28
CA LEU A 329 -16.17 -7.15 -1.60
C LEU A 329 -16.55 -8.64 -1.51
N PRO A 330 -17.39 -9.17 -2.42
CA PRO A 330 -17.68 -10.60 -2.44
C PRO A 330 -16.37 -11.39 -2.57
N SER A 331 -16.29 -12.55 -1.91
CA SER A 331 -15.19 -13.51 -2.08
C SER A 331 -14.88 -13.64 -3.59
N PRO A 332 -13.70 -13.26 -4.09
CA PRO A 332 -13.62 -12.50 -5.34
C PRO A 332 -13.34 -13.38 -6.54
N PHE A 333 -13.77 -14.64 -6.47
CA PHE A 333 -13.79 -15.52 -7.62
C PHE A 333 -15.24 -15.71 -7.99
N LEU A 334 -15.82 -14.65 -8.58
CA LEU A 334 -16.93 -14.87 -9.50
C LEU A 334 -16.45 -15.92 -10.52
N PRO A 335 -17.33 -16.83 -10.98
CA PRO A 335 -16.98 -17.75 -12.05
C PRO A 335 -16.32 -16.98 -13.18
N SER A 336 -15.07 -17.33 -13.46
CA SER A 336 -14.24 -16.65 -14.43
C SER A 336 -13.66 -17.70 -15.37
N ASP A 337 -13.58 -17.37 -16.66
CA ASP A 337 -12.90 -18.21 -17.66
C ASP A 337 -11.37 -18.10 -17.55
N VAL A 338 -10.86 -17.32 -16.60
CA VAL A 338 -9.43 -17.12 -16.35
C VAL A 338 -8.87 -18.32 -15.56
N SER A 339 -7.88 -18.99 -16.14
CA SER A 339 -7.16 -20.08 -15.48
C SER A 339 -6.33 -19.59 -14.29
N ALA A 340 -6.13 -20.47 -13.30
CA ALA A 340 -5.21 -20.22 -12.20
C ALA A 340 -3.76 -20.04 -12.71
N ALA A 341 -3.12 -18.98 -12.25
CA ALA A 341 -1.72 -18.67 -12.51
C ALA A 341 -0.78 -19.55 -11.65
N PRO A 342 0.53 -19.55 -11.90
CA PRO A 342 1.48 -20.24 -11.03
C PRO A 342 1.48 -19.70 -9.59
N THR A 343 2.03 -20.48 -8.66
CA THR A 343 2.13 -20.08 -7.24
C THR A 343 3.05 -18.87 -7.06
N LEU A 344 2.86 -18.11 -5.98
CA LEU A 344 3.71 -16.96 -5.66
C LEU A 344 5.22 -17.31 -5.62
N PRO A 345 5.68 -18.39 -4.93
CA PRO A 345 7.09 -18.78 -4.94
C PRO A 345 7.63 -19.01 -6.35
N THR A 346 6.84 -19.66 -7.22
CA THR A 346 7.22 -19.91 -8.61
C THR A 346 7.43 -18.61 -9.38
N VAL A 347 6.51 -17.65 -9.24
CA VAL A 347 6.58 -16.35 -9.94
C VAL A 347 7.76 -15.53 -9.46
N LEU A 348 7.99 -15.45 -8.15
CA LEU A 348 9.12 -14.72 -7.58
C LEU A 348 10.46 -15.28 -8.08
N GLU A 349 10.62 -16.61 -8.09
CA GLU A 349 11.87 -17.22 -8.51
C GLU A 349 12.08 -17.13 -10.03
N GLN A 350 11.05 -17.42 -10.82
CA GLN A 350 11.17 -17.47 -12.28
C GLN A 350 11.34 -16.08 -12.90
N GLN A 351 10.54 -15.10 -12.47
CA GLN A 351 10.54 -13.77 -13.08
C GLN A 351 11.54 -12.82 -12.42
N LEU A 352 11.64 -12.84 -11.08
CA LEU A 352 12.42 -11.86 -10.35
C LEU A 352 13.76 -12.41 -9.86
N GLY A 353 13.87 -13.73 -9.73
CA GLY A 353 15.03 -14.33 -9.09
C GLY A 353 15.06 -14.08 -7.59
N LEU A 354 13.87 -13.99 -6.97
CA LEU A 354 13.68 -13.73 -5.56
C LEU A 354 12.93 -14.89 -4.91
N THR A 355 13.05 -15.01 -3.58
CA THR A 355 12.30 -16.01 -2.81
C THR A 355 11.93 -15.47 -1.43
N LEU A 356 10.89 -16.06 -0.84
CA LEU A 356 10.46 -15.78 0.53
C LEU A 356 10.96 -16.91 1.44
N VAL A 357 11.64 -16.54 2.52
CA VAL A 357 12.08 -17.49 3.55
C VAL A 357 11.43 -17.15 4.90
N PRO A 358 10.94 -18.13 5.67
CA PRO A 358 10.46 -17.88 7.02
C PRO A 358 11.53 -17.21 7.87
N ASP A 359 11.12 -16.23 8.66
CA ASP A 359 11.99 -15.45 9.51
C ASP A 359 11.27 -15.01 10.79
N THR A 360 12.00 -14.38 11.70
CA THR A 360 11.46 -13.72 12.89
C THR A 360 12.12 -12.36 13.02
N GLY A 361 11.34 -11.34 13.36
CA GLY A 361 11.86 -9.99 13.49
C GLY A 361 11.09 -9.12 14.47
N PRO A 362 11.69 -7.99 14.87
CA PRO A 362 11.02 -7.01 15.70
C PRO A 362 9.92 -6.32 14.90
N ARG A 363 8.71 -6.23 15.46
CA ARG A 363 7.61 -5.42 14.93
C ARG A 363 7.18 -4.43 15.99
N GLU A 364 7.03 -3.17 15.59
CA GLU A 364 6.44 -2.16 16.46
C GLU A 364 4.92 -2.14 16.39
N TYR A 365 4.31 -1.85 17.53
CA TYR A 365 2.89 -1.55 17.66
C TYR A 365 2.67 -0.45 18.71
N ILE A 366 1.46 0.09 18.73
CA ILE A 366 1.05 1.12 19.68
C ILE A 366 0.22 0.48 20.81
N VAL A 367 0.55 0.82 22.05
CA VAL A 367 -0.27 0.54 23.23
C VAL A 367 -0.97 1.82 23.66
N ILE A 368 -2.27 1.73 23.93
CA ILE A 368 -3.05 2.79 24.58
C ILE A 368 -2.92 2.60 26.09
N ASP A 369 -2.21 3.50 26.76
CA ASP A 369 -2.03 3.48 28.20
C ASP A 369 -3.23 4.10 28.92
N SER A 370 -3.76 5.21 28.40
CA SER A 370 -4.97 5.84 28.90
C SER A 370 -5.70 6.61 27.82
N VAL A 371 -7.02 6.69 27.96
CA VAL A 371 -7.88 7.51 27.11
C VAL A 371 -9.18 7.79 27.86
N ALA A 372 -9.65 9.03 27.79
CA ALA A 372 -10.91 9.48 28.32
C ALA A 372 -11.85 9.86 27.17
N ARG A 373 -13.15 9.83 27.45
CA ARG A 373 -14.12 10.49 26.56
C ARG A 373 -13.80 11.98 26.47
N PRO A 374 -14.10 12.63 25.34
CA PRO A 374 -13.64 14.00 25.11
C PRO A 374 -14.25 14.94 26.15
N LEU A 375 -13.47 15.94 26.56
CA LEU A 375 -13.99 17.04 27.37
C LEU A 375 -15.10 17.78 26.59
N GLU A 376 -16.19 18.14 27.28
CA GLU A 376 -17.26 18.95 26.68
C GLU A 376 -16.70 20.28 26.17
N ASN A 377 -17.28 20.77 25.05
CA ASN A 377 -16.72 21.87 24.25
C ASN A 377 -16.62 23.21 24.97
#